data_AF-K1Z0D3-F1
#
_entry.id   AF-K1Z0D3-F1
#
_cell.length_a   1.000
_cell.length_b   1.000
_cell.length_c   1.000
_cell.angle_alpha   90.00
_cell.angle_beta   90.00
_cell.angle_gamma   90.00
#
_symmetry.space_group_name_H-M   'P 1'
#
loop_
_entity.id
_entity.type
_entity.pdbx_description
1 polymer ?
#
loop_
_entity_poly.entity_id
_entity_poly.type
_entity_poly.pdbx_seq_one_letter_code
_entity_poly.pdbx_strand_id
1 'polypeptide(L)' 'MTNTIDVGNSTTNTITGLTNGTHYFVAVSAYSTGGVESALSAIRAAIPRR' A
#
# COMPACT_ATOMS: atom_id res chain seq x y z
N MET A 1 8.20 -4.12 -10.41
CA MET A 1 7.30 -2.98 -10.64
C MET A 1 6.58 -2.70 -9.34
N THR A 2 6.77 -1.54 -8.75
CA THR A 2 6.08 -1.11 -7.52
C THR A 2 4.83 -0.34 -7.94
N ASN A 3 3.65 -0.84 -7.58
CA ASN A 3 2.41 -0.10 -7.80
C ASN A 3 2.20 0.84 -6.61
N THR A 4 2.19 2.14 -6.87
CA THR A 4 1.85 3.15 -5.86
C THR A 4 0.36 3.48 -5.96
N ILE A 5 -0.34 3.45 -4.82
CA ILE A 5 -1.76 3.81 -4.72
C ILE A 5 -1.81 5.09 -3.88
N ASP A 6 -2.25 6.18 -4.48
CA ASP A 6 -2.54 7.41 -3.74
C ASP A 6 -3.94 7.31 -3.11
N VAL A 7 -4.01 7.47 -1.80
CA VAL A 7 -5.24 7.39 -1.01
C VAL A 7 -5.66 8.75 -0.43
N GLY A 8 -4.95 9.83 -0.75
CA GLY A 8 -5.27 11.15 -0.25
C GLY A 8 -5.26 11.23 1.28
N ASN A 9 -6.30 11.85 1.83
CA ASN A 9 -6.46 12.05 3.26
C ASN A 9 -7.15 10.87 3.98
N SER A 10 -7.29 9.72 3.31
CA SER A 10 -7.88 8.52 3.91
C SER A 10 -6.84 7.71 4.67
N THR A 11 -7.21 7.23 5.85
CA THR A 11 -6.37 6.35 6.67
C THR A 11 -6.61 4.87 6.35
N THR A 12 -7.52 4.56 5.44
CA THR A 12 -7.89 3.18 5.06
C THR A 12 -8.03 3.04 3.56
N ASN A 13 -7.51 1.95 3.00
CA ASN A 13 -7.69 1.58 1.60
C ASN A 13 -7.83 0.06 1.45
N THR A 14 -8.64 -0.37 0.48
CA THR A 14 -8.80 -1.79 0.14
C THR A 14 -8.20 -2.05 -1.23
N ILE A 15 -7.17 -2.90 -1.28
CA ILE A 15 -6.54 -3.32 -2.53
C ILE A 15 -7.32 -4.50 -3.12
N THR A 16 -7.98 -4.29 -4.26
CA THR A 16 -8.77 -5.31 -4.97
C THR A 16 -8.04 -5.84 -6.21
N GLY A 17 -8.53 -6.95 -6.78
CA GLY A 17 -7.96 -7.52 -8.01
C GLY A 17 -6.66 -8.29 -7.81
N LEU A 18 -6.32 -8.63 -6.56
CA LEU A 18 -5.16 -9.44 -6.24
C LEU A 18 -5.41 -10.91 -6.59
N THR A 19 -4.37 -11.59 -7.08
CA THR A 19 -4.43 -13.01 -7.40
C THR A 19 -4.30 -13.85 -6.12
N ASN A 20 -5.21 -14.80 -5.92
CA ASN A 20 -5.15 -15.70 -4.78
C ASN A 20 -3.88 -16.56 -4.80
N GLY A 21 -3.26 -16.75 -3.63
CA GLY A 21 -2.03 -17.52 -3.49
C GLY A 21 -0.74 -16.77 -3.83
N THR A 22 -0.83 -15.55 -4.38
CA THR A 22 0.35 -14.71 -4.63
C THR A 22 0.74 -13.94 -3.37
N HIS A 23 2.03 -13.90 -3.05
CA HIS A 23 2.56 -13.09 -1.96
C HIS A 23 2.62 -11.62 -2.39
N TYR A 24 1.84 -10.77 -1.71
CA TYR A 24 1.90 -9.32 -1.88
C TYR A 24 2.58 -8.68 -0.67
N PHE A 25 3.41 -7.69 -0.95
CA PHE A 25 4.08 -6.87 0.05
C PHE A 25 3.55 -5.45 -0.06
N VAL A 26 3.06 -4.90 1.05
CA VAL A 26 2.54 -3.55 1.14
C VAL A 26 3.33 -2.76 2.16
N ALA A 27 3.65 -1.52 1.81
CA ALA A 27 4.23 -0.53 2.70
C ALA A 27 3.52 0.80 2.42
N VAL A 28 3.45 1.65 3.43
CA VAL A 28 2.73 2.93 3.36
C VAL A 28 3.70 4.05 3.71
N SER A 29 3.78 5.06 2.85
CA SER A 29 4.38 6.36 3.16
C SER A 29 3.26 7.38 3.37
N ALA A 30 3.47 8.32 4.29
CA ALA A 30 2.64 9.52 4.36
C ALA A 30 3.28 10.60 3.50
N TYR A 31 2.48 11.40 2.80
CA TYR A 31 2.96 12.55 2.05
C TYR A 31 2.24 13.83 2.50
N SER A 32 2.94 14.95 2.40
CA SER A 32 2.39 16.29 2.66
C SER A 32 2.02 16.99 1.36
N THR A 33 1.15 18.01 1.42
CA THR A 33 0.79 18.87 0.27
C THR A 33 2.00 19.54 -0.38
N GLY A 34 3.11 19.67 0.35
CA GLY A 34 4.39 20.16 -0.17
C GLY A 34 5.23 19.12 -0.93
N GLY A 35 4.71 17.92 -1.20
CA GLY A 35 5.40 16.86 -1.95
C GLY A 35 6.48 16.13 -1.15
N VAL A 36 6.51 16.28 0.17
CA VAL A 36 7.45 15.57 1.06
C VAL A 36 6.84 14.24 1.46
N GLU A 37 7.53 13.14 1.17
CA GLU A 37 7.20 11.80 1.66
C GLU A 37 7.96 11.46 2.94
N SER A 38 7.28 10.78 3.86
CA SER A 38 7.86 10.16 5.05
C SER A 38 8.54 8.83 4.70
N ALA A 39 9.29 8.28 5.67
CA ALA A 39 9.79 6.92 5.59
C ALA A 39 8.64 5.90 5.45
N LEU A 40 8.91 4.81 4.74
CA LEU A 40 7.97 3.70 4.62
C LEU A 40 7.69 3.07 5.99
N SER A 41 6.44 2.68 6.19
CA SER A 41 6.05 1.83 7.30
C SER A 41 6.67 0.43 7.17
N ALA A 42 6.57 -0.36 8.25
CA ALA A 42 6.99 -1.76 8.21
C ALA A 42 6.23 -2.51 7.11
N ILE A 43 6.96 -3.21 6.25
CA ILE A 43 6.37 -4.02 5.18
C ILE A 43 5.44 -5.06 5.80
N ARG A 44 4.23 -5.13 5.28
CA ARG A 44 3.28 -6.20 5.58
C ARG A 44 3.16 -7.11 4.37
N ALA A 45 3.31 -8.41 4.62
CA ALA A 45 3.04 -9.42 3.62
C ALA A 45 1.63 -9.97 3.81
N ALA A 46 0.89 -10.12 2.72
CA ALA A 46 -0.41 -10.75 2.71
C ALA A 46 -0.50 -11.71 1.52
N ILE A 47 -1.16 -12.84 1.75
CA ILE A 47 -1.51 -13.80 0.71
C ILE A 47 -3.03 -13.79 0.60
N PRO A 48 -3.60 -13.19 -0.46
CA PRO A 48 -5.02 -13.23 -0.71
C PRO A 48 -5.50 -14.68 -0.83
N ARG A 49 -6.59 -14.97 -0.14
CA ARG A 49 -7.27 -16.26 -0.10
C ARG A 49 -8.73 -15.98 -0.39
N ARG A 50 -9.38 -16.87 -1.13
CA ARG A 50 -10.84 -16.82 -1.33
C ARG A 50 -11.56 -17.22 -0.05
#